data_AF-A0A2G9NQU9-F1
#
_entry.id   AF-A0A2G9NQU9-F1
#
_cell.length_a   1.000
_cell.length_b   1.000
_cell.length_c   1.000
_cell.angle_alpha   90.00
_cell.angle_beta   90.00
_cell.angle_gamma   90.00
#
_symmetry.space_group_name_H-M   'P 1'
#
loop_
_entity.id
_entity.type
_entity.pdbx_description
1 polymer ?
#
loop_
_entity_poly.entity_id
_entity_poly.type
_entity_poly.pdbx_seq_one_letter_code
_entity_poly.pdbx_strand_id
1 'polypeptide(L)'
;MDLDKLDKDVLFELEKDSSTPTNILAKKLGKSKEVISYRISRLKKDKILRSCTAVVDMTRLGYIIFRVYIKWQNMTDDMKRKYLENAENLE
;
A
#
# COMPACT_ATOMS: atom_id res chain seq x y z
N MET A 1 -10.57 9.26 -10.80
CA MET A 1 -11.18 7.99 -10.38
C MET A 1 -11.70 8.20 -8.98
N ASP A 2 -12.99 7.95 -8.73
CA ASP A 2 -13.59 8.24 -7.43
C ASP A 2 -13.79 6.94 -6.65
N LEU A 3 -13.32 6.91 -5.40
CA LEU A 3 -13.43 5.79 -4.49
C LEU A 3 -14.75 5.89 -3.74
N ASP A 4 -15.65 4.94 -3.97
CA ASP A 4 -16.92 4.95 -3.25
C ASP A 4 -16.74 4.50 -1.80
N LYS A 5 -17.82 4.64 -1.02
CA LYS A 5 -17.79 4.28 0.41
C LYS A 5 -17.38 2.83 0.63
N LEU A 6 -17.88 1.90 -0.19
CA LEU A 6 -17.57 0.49 -0.04
C LEU A 6 -16.09 0.20 -0.33
N ASP A 7 -15.51 0.87 -1.33
CA ASP A 7 -14.08 0.74 -1.60
C ASP A 7 -13.22 1.19 -0.41
N LYS A 8 -13.59 2.31 0.22
CA LYS A 8 -12.92 2.83 1.42
C LYS A 8 -13.07 1.88 2.60
N ASP A 9 -14.26 1.33 2.82
CA ASP A 9 -14.52 0.37 3.89
C ASP A 9 -13.72 -0.93 3.69
N VAL A 10 -13.60 -1.42 2.44
CA VAL A 10 -12.75 -2.57 2.09
C VAL A 10 -11.28 -2.28 2.38
N LEU A 11 -10.77 -1.12 1.97
CA LEU A 11 -9.37 -0.73 2.22
C LEU A 11 -9.08 -0.61 3.71
N PHE A 12 -9.98 0.01 4.48
CA PHE A 12 -9.84 0.17 5.93
C PHE A 12 -9.75 -1.19 6.65
N GLU A 13 -10.59 -2.14 6.26
CA GLU A 13 -10.57 -3.47 6.86
C GLU A 13 -9.30 -4.27 6.48
N LEU A 14 -8.83 -4.14 5.24
CA LEU A 14 -7.58 -4.77 4.79
C LEU A 14 -6.34 -4.12 5.41
N GLU A 15 -6.34 -2.83 5.68
CA GLU A 15 -5.27 -2.14 6.40
C GLU A 15 -5.15 -2.68 7.83
N LYS A 16 -6.29 -2.94 8.48
CA LYS A 16 -6.33 -3.52 9.83
C LYS A 16 -5.83 -4.97 9.85
N ASP A 17 -6.30 -5.80 8.92
CA ASP A 17 -5.83 -7.16 8.76
C ASP A 17 -6.04 -7.66 7.32
N SER A 18 -4.98 -7.58 6.54
CA SER A 18 -4.98 -8.02 5.14
C SER A 18 -5.09 -9.55 4.96
N SER A 19 -4.89 -10.33 6.02
CA SER A 19 -5.01 -11.80 5.99
C SER A 19 -6.44 -12.29 6.21
N THR A 20 -7.37 -11.37 6.54
CA THR A 20 -8.78 -11.72 6.77
C THR A 20 -9.39 -12.36 5.51
N PRO A 21 -10.00 -13.56 5.63
CA PRO A 21 -10.66 -14.22 4.51
C PRO A 21 -11.81 -13.39 3.92
N THR A 22 -11.94 -13.39 2.60
CA THR A 22 -12.91 -12.54 1.87
C THR A 22 -14.36 -12.78 2.27
N ASN A 23 -14.74 -14.00 2.67
CA ASN A 23 -16.08 -14.32 3.16
C ASN A 23 -16.37 -13.68 4.53
N ILE A 24 -15.39 -13.61 5.42
CA ILE A 24 -15.50 -12.93 6.71
C ILE A 24 -15.62 -11.42 6.50
N LEU A 25 -14.77 -10.87 5.63
CA LEU A 25 -14.83 -9.47 5.24
C LEU A 25 -16.19 -9.10 4.63
N ALA A 26 -16.72 -9.94 3.74
CA ALA A 26 -18.03 -9.75 3.12
C ALA A 26 -19.18 -9.76 4.15
N LYS A 27 -19.15 -10.71 5.10
CA LYS A 27 -20.11 -10.74 6.21
C LYS A 27 -20.04 -9.48 7.06
N LYS A 28 -18.83 -8.99 7.36
CA LYS A 28 -18.60 -7.78 8.15
C LYS A 28 -19.12 -6.52 7.47
N LEU A 29 -18.94 -6.42 6.15
CA LEU A 29 -19.38 -5.27 5.33
C LEU A 29 -20.82 -5.39 4.82
N GLY A 30 -21.54 -6.47 5.17
CA GLY A 30 -22.92 -6.69 4.75
C GLY A 30 -23.09 -6.83 3.24
N LYS A 31 -22.12 -7.46 2.55
CA LYS A 31 -22.12 -7.68 1.09
C LYS A 31 -21.89 -9.15 0.76
N SER A 32 -22.15 -9.52 -0.50
CA SER A 32 -21.81 -10.86 -0.99
C SER A 32 -20.30 -11.01 -1.17
N LYS A 33 -19.81 -12.25 -1.13
CA LYS A 33 -18.39 -12.57 -1.34
C LYS A 33 -17.92 -12.12 -2.72
N GLU A 34 -18.77 -12.27 -3.73
CA GLU A 34 -18.50 -11.92 -5.13
C GLU A 34 -18.30 -10.41 -5.28
N VAL A 35 -19.16 -9.60 -4.64
CA VAL A 35 -19.04 -8.13 -4.65
C VAL A 35 -17.71 -7.70 -4.03
N ILE A 36 -17.34 -8.22 -2.86
CA ILE A 36 -16.07 -7.86 -2.21
C ILE A 36 -14.87 -8.35 -3.03
N SER A 37 -14.92 -9.57 -3.57
CA SER A 37 -13.85 -10.11 -4.41
C SER A 37 -13.61 -9.26 -5.67
N TYR A 38 -14.69 -8.82 -6.32
CA TYR A 38 -14.62 -7.90 -7.45
C TYR A 38 -13.99 -6.56 -7.07
N ARG A 39 -14.40 -5.98 -5.92
CA ARG A 39 -13.87 -4.71 -5.41
C ARG A 39 -12.37 -4.80 -5.15
N ILE A 40 -11.91 -5.84 -4.44
CA ILE A 40 -10.49 -6.08 -4.18
C ILE A 40 -9.70 -6.23 -5.50
N SER A 41 -10.22 -7.02 -6.44
CA SER A 41 -9.57 -7.25 -7.73
C SER A 41 -9.43 -5.95 -8.54
N ARG A 42 -10.48 -5.12 -8.54
CA ARG A 42 -10.46 -3.80 -9.19
C ARG A 42 -9.47 -2.85 -8.51
N LEU A 43 -9.47 -2.76 -7.18
CA LEU A 43 -8.53 -1.94 -6.42
C LEU A 43 -7.07 -2.33 -6.70
N LYS A 44 -6.78 -3.63 -6.85
CA LYS A 44 -5.47 -4.13 -7.28
C LYS A 44 -5.13 -3.74 -8.72
N LYS A 45 -6.07 -3.96 -9.65
CA LYS A 45 -5.90 -3.61 -11.07
C LYS A 45 -5.60 -2.12 -11.24
N ASP A 46 -6.28 -1.28 -10.48
CA ASP A 46 -6.17 0.17 -10.55
C ASP A 46 -5.00 0.71 -9.70
N LYS A 47 -4.17 -0.17 -9.15
CA LYS A 47 -2.98 0.13 -8.33
C LYS A 47 -3.26 1.00 -7.10
N ILE A 48 -4.51 1.00 -6.63
CA ILE A 48 -4.92 1.62 -5.36
C ILE A 48 -4.50 0.70 -4.21
N LEU A 49 -4.80 -0.60 -4.32
CA LEU A 49 -4.28 -1.63 -3.42
C LEU A 49 -3.02 -2.24 -4.05
N ARG A 50 -1.85 -1.69 -3.70
CA ARG A 50 -0.56 -2.08 -4.29
C ARG A 50 -0.06 -3.44 -3.78
N SER A 51 -0.05 -3.61 -2.47
CA SER A 51 0.41 -4.84 -1.81
C SER A 51 -0.28 -5.02 -0.46
N CYS A 52 -0.27 -6.26 0.02
CA CYS A 52 -0.58 -6.61 1.39
C CYS A 52 0.69 -7.20 2.00
N THR A 53 1.31 -6.49 2.94
CA THR A 53 2.61 -6.86 3.51
C THR A 53 2.50 -6.96 5.02
N ALA A 54 3.17 -7.94 5.60
CA ALA A 54 3.24 -8.07 7.05
C ALA A 54 4.09 -6.95 7.66
N VAL A 55 3.60 -6.34 8.73
CA VAL A 55 4.41 -5.48 9.60
C VAL A 55 5.22 -6.39 10.52
N VAL A 56 6.52 -6.46 10.28
CA VAL A 56 7.44 -7.31 11.05
C VAL A 56 8.33 -6.48 11.96
N ASP A 57 8.69 -7.06 13.10
CA ASP A 57 9.68 -6.47 13.99
C ASP A 57 11.08 -6.68 13.40
N MET A 58 11.58 -5.63 12.74
CA MET A 58 12.90 -5.63 12.12
C MET A 58 14.03 -5.79 13.14
N THR A 59 13.84 -5.36 14.40
CA THR A 59 14.89 -5.46 15.42
C THR A 59 15.14 -6.92 15.83
N ARG A 60 14.07 -7.72 15.90
CA ARG A 60 14.16 -9.16 16.17
C ARG A 60 14.79 -9.95 15.02
N LEU A 61 14.77 -9.39 13.81
CA LEU A 61 15.46 -9.93 12.65
C LEU A 61 16.94 -9.50 12.58
N GLY A 62 17.44 -8.74 13.56
CA GLY A 62 18.83 -8.28 13.60
C GLY A 62 19.09 -7.04 12.73
N TYR A 63 18.04 -6.39 12.21
CA TYR A 63 18.18 -5.15 11.45
C TYR A 63 18.09 -3.92 12.35
N ILE A 64 18.82 -2.88 11.97
CA ILE A 64 18.75 -1.55 12.57
C ILE A 64 18.12 -0.60 11.56
N ILE A 65 16.96 -0.04 11.91
CA ILE A 65 16.31 0.99 11.10
C ILE A 65 16.83 2.35 11.56
N PHE A 66 17.36 3.14 10.64
CA PHE A 66 17.73 4.53 10.88
C PHE A 66 17.17 5.43 9.77
N ARG A 67 16.88 6.69 10.11
CA ARG A 67 16.42 7.70 9.15
C ARG A 67 17.60 8.58 8.76
N VAL A 68 17.82 8.72 7.45
CA VAL A 68 18.84 9.62 6.90
C VAL A 68 18.16 10.88 6.39
N TYR A 69 18.63 12.03 6.85
CA TYR A 69 18.20 13.35 6.35
C TYR A 69 19.26 13.90 5.43
N ILE A 70 18.92 14.05 4.14
CA ILE A 70 19.83 14.58 3.12
C ILE A 70 19.42 16.02 2.79
N LYS A 71 20.34 16.97 3.00
CA LYS A 71 20.20 18.35 2.54
C LYS A 71 21.14 18.57 1.36
N TRP A 72 20.58 18.74 0.18
CA TRP A 72 21.35 18.99 -1.03
C TRP A 72 21.94 20.41 -1.02
N GLN A 73 23.18 20.54 -1.52
CA GLN A 73 23.79 21.83 -1.84
C GLN A 73 23.95 21.91 -3.35
N ASN A 74 23.62 23.06 -3.94
CA ASN A 74 23.78 23.35 -5.37
C ASN A 74 23.06 22.37 -6.34
N MET A 75 21.94 21.77 -5.91
CA MET A 75 21.15 20.87 -6.76
C MET A 75 20.05 21.65 -7.48
N THR A 76 20.06 21.63 -8.81
CA THR A 76 18.96 22.15 -9.64
C THR A 76 17.81 21.15 -9.70
N ASP A 77 16.60 21.62 -10.02
CA ASP A 77 15.42 20.76 -10.11
C ASP A 77 15.56 19.61 -11.12
N ASP A 78 16.23 19.83 -12.25
CA ASP A 78 16.45 18.77 -13.26
C ASP A 78 17.43 17.69 -12.76
N MET A 79 18.50 18.08 -12.08
CA MET A 79 19.41 17.14 -11.42
C MET A 79 18.68 16.33 -10.33
N LYS A 80 17.80 16.98 -9.57
CA LYS A 80 16.98 16.31 -8.54
C LYS A 80 16.02 15.31 -9.17
N ARG A 81 15.34 15.69 -10.26
CA ARG A 81 14.42 14.80 -10.98
C ARG A 81 15.14 13.56 -11.51
N LYS A 82 16.27 13.75 -12.19
CA LYS A 82 17.09 12.64 -12.73
C LYS A 82 17.60 11.70 -11.63
N TYR A 83 17.96 12.24 -10.46
CA TYR A 83 18.39 11.42 -9.33
C TYR A 83 17.25 10.56 -8.77
N LEU A 84 16.05 11.16 -8.61
CA LEU A 84 14.87 10.44 -8.12
C LEU A 84 14.41 9.34 -9.07
N GLU A 85 14.37 9.62 -10.38
CA GLU A 85 14.03 8.61 -11.40
C GLU A 85 14.98 7.41 -11.36
N ASN A 86 16.28 7.63 -11.15
CA ASN A 86 17.25 6.53 -11.04
C ASN A 86 17.09 5.73 -9.73
N ALA A 87 16.70 6.39 -8.64
CA ALA A 87 16.49 5.73 -7.36
C ALA A 87 15.22 4.86 -7.35
N GLU A 88 14.15 5.29 -8.02
CA GLU A 88 12.89 4.53 -8.14
C GLU A 88 13.03 3.28 -9.03
N ASN A 89 13.99 3.26 -9.95
CA ASN A 89 14.26 2.12 -10.84
C ASN A 89 15.22 1.07 -10.25
N LEU A 90 15.67 1.26 -9.00
CA LEU A 90 16.55 0.31 -8.30
C LEU A 90 15.78 -0.70 -7.42
N GLU A 91 14.46 -0.56 -7.29
CA GLU A 91 13.54 -1.52 -6.65
C GLU A 91 12.88 -2.44 -7.69
#